data_AF-A0A1G4P705-F1
#
_entry.id   AF-A0A1G4P705-F1
#
_cell.length_a   1.000
_cell.length_b   1.000
_cell.length_c   1.000
_cell.angle_alpha   90.00
_cell.angle_beta   90.00
_cell.angle_gamma   90.00
#
_symmetry.space_group_name_H-M   'P 1'
#
loop_
_entity.id
_entity.type
_entity.pdbx_description
1 polymer ?
#
loop_
_entity_poly.entity_id
_entity_poly.type
_entity_poly.pdbx_seq_one_letter_code
_entity_poly.pdbx_strand_id
1 'polypeptide(L)'
;MKKTNTSILGKYSDTNLGKRKGKDVPPMVSYEQRFKGESMAKGVTEPAKPMTLDEKIARKNGDKTSEEDKEDPVAKRVSVSIGDNTYLLGANGDVSEARIRKVAALADEIYKETKENNPYIATNKTAILSLIECCDRYLTLKDQLSDMRTELMYYKQKDQYNEEKTRPEPTPMEKLSMGADGDIND
;
A
#
# COMPACT_ATOMS: atom_id res chain seq x y z
N MET A 1 7.44 -19.46 -59.01
CA MET A 1 7.12 -18.02 -58.90
C MET A 1 7.49 -17.56 -57.50
N LYS A 2 8.59 -16.80 -57.34
CA LYS A 2 9.00 -16.23 -56.05
C LYS A 2 8.40 -14.83 -55.93
N LYS A 3 7.54 -14.60 -54.95
CA LYS A 3 7.00 -13.27 -54.62
C LYS A 3 7.60 -12.82 -53.30
N THR A 4 8.52 -11.86 -53.37
CA THR A 4 9.11 -11.13 -52.24
C THR A 4 8.20 -9.95 -51.89
N ASN A 5 7.61 -9.96 -50.70
CA ASN A 5 6.88 -8.81 -50.17
C ASN A 5 7.82 -7.91 -49.37
N THR A 6 8.49 -7.00 -50.07
CA THR A 6 9.15 -5.82 -49.51
C THR A 6 8.20 -4.64 -49.65
N SER A 7 7.65 -4.11 -48.54
CA SER A 7 7.48 -2.66 -48.34
C SER A 7 6.65 -2.32 -47.10
N ILE A 8 7.18 -1.41 -46.28
CA ILE A 8 6.46 -0.17 -45.91
C ILE A 8 7.39 0.88 -45.30
N LEU A 9 8.62 0.49 -44.90
CA LEU A 9 9.56 1.39 -44.22
C LEU A 9 10.77 1.79 -45.09
N GLY A 10 10.56 2.01 -46.39
CA GLY A 10 11.65 2.31 -47.35
C GLY A 10 11.40 3.52 -48.25
N LYS A 11 10.36 4.33 -47.99
CA LYS A 11 9.97 5.44 -48.87
C LYS A 11 10.46 6.83 -48.46
N TYR A 12 11.36 6.93 -47.47
CA TYR A 12 11.83 8.24 -46.98
C TYR A 12 13.36 8.39 -46.85
N SER A 13 14.16 7.52 -47.45
CA SER A 13 15.62 7.66 -47.40
C SER A 13 16.27 7.74 -48.78
N ASP A 14 15.69 8.54 -49.68
CA ASP A 14 16.40 8.95 -50.89
C ASP A 14 15.86 10.27 -51.42
N THR A 15 16.39 11.37 -50.88
CA THR A 15 16.41 12.65 -51.58
C THR A 15 17.83 13.18 -51.64
N ASN A 16 18.55 12.63 -52.61
CA ASN A 16 19.63 13.30 -53.32
C ASN A 16 19.11 14.63 -53.89
N LEU A 17 19.17 15.70 -53.11
CA LEU A 17 18.85 17.06 -53.57
C LEU A 17 20.10 17.67 -54.21
N GLY A 18 20.29 17.28 -55.47
CA GLY A 18 21.17 17.96 -56.40
C GLY A 18 20.83 19.44 -56.53
N LYS A 19 21.88 20.25 -56.57
CA LYS A 19 21.90 21.68 -56.87
C LYS A 19 20.95 22.04 -58.02
N ARG A 20 19.87 22.75 -57.74
CA ARG A 20 19.14 23.54 -58.73
C ARG A 20 18.97 24.96 -58.21
N LYS A 21 19.76 25.88 -58.76
CA LYS A 21 19.52 27.33 -58.69
C LYS A 21 18.30 27.63 -59.56
N GLY A 22 17.17 27.93 -58.93
CA GLY A 22 15.95 28.36 -59.59
C GLY A 22 15.35 29.50 -58.78
N LYS A 23 14.99 30.59 -59.45
CA LYS A 23 14.79 31.94 -58.91
C LYS A 23 13.39 32.19 -58.34
N ASP A 24 12.58 31.16 -58.15
CA ASP A 24 11.18 31.28 -57.70
C ASP A 24 10.81 30.15 -56.75
N VAL A 25 11.35 30.20 -55.52
CA VAL A 25 10.86 29.40 -54.39
C VAL A 25 10.37 30.41 -53.34
N PRO A 26 9.10 30.33 -52.88
CA PRO A 26 8.61 31.26 -51.87
C PRO A 26 9.49 31.14 -50.62
N PRO A 27 9.81 32.25 -49.93
CA PRO A 27 10.65 32.21 -48.74
C PRO A 27 9.98 31.28 -47.73
N MET A 28 10.66 30.17 -47.38
CA MET A 28 10.21 29.30 -46.30
C MET A 28 10.09 30.15 -45.04
N VAL A 29 8.90 30.17 -44.46
CA VAL A 29 8.67 30.76 -43.15
C VAL A 29 9.44 29.90 -42.15
N SER A 30 10.57 30.43 -41.65
CA SER A 30 11.29 29.82 -40.55
C SER A 30 10.47 30.03 -39.28
N TYR A 31 9.78 29.00 -38.82
CA TYR A 31 9.19 29.00 -37.48
C TYR A 31 10.34 28.87 -36.47
N GLU A 32 10.69 29.97 -35.79
CA GLU A 32 11.50 29.91 -34.58
C GLU A 32 10.69 29.19 -33.50
N GLN A 33 10.95 27.89 -33.32
CA GLN A 33 10.46 27.16 -32.17
C GLN A 33 11.23 27.66 -30.93
N ARG A 34 10.71 28.71 -30.29
CA ARG A 34 11.24 29.21 -29.01
C ARG A 34 10.89 28.22 -27.90
N PHE A 35 11.71 27.18 -27.78
CA PHE A 35 11.65 26.28 -26.64
C PHE A 35 12.16 27.03 -25.40
N LYS A 36 11.24 27.39 -24.51
CA LYS A 36 11.55 28.04 -23.23
C LYS A 36 11.58 26.96 -22.15
N GLY A 37 12.67 26.20 -22.11
CA GLY A 37 12.92 25.15 -21.13
C GLY A 37 14.40 24.78 -21.12
N GLU A 38 14.96 24.48 -19.96
CA GLU A 38 16.37 24.09 -19.80
C GLU A 38 16.72 22.94 -20.75
N SER A 39 17.62 23.23 -21.69
CA SER A 39 18.19 22.22 -22.56
C SER A 39 19.03 21.26 -21.72
N MET A 40 18.55 20.05 -21.51
CA MET A 40 19.34 18.91 -21.03
C MET A 40 20.30 18.43 -22.14
N ALA A 41 21.09 19.35 -22.70
CA ALA A 41 22.21 19.02 -23.54
C ALA A 41 23.31 18.50 -22.63
N LYS A 42 23.36 17.18 -22.43
CA LYS A 42 24.55 16.53 -21.86
C LYS A 42 25.73 16.92 -22.73
N GLY A 43 26.62 17.76 -22.19
CA GLY A 43 27.90 18.08 -22.82
C GLY A 43 28.68 16.79 -23.04
N VAL A 44 28.68 16.31 -24.28
CA VAL A 44 29.59 15.26 -24.73
C VAL A 44 30.87 15.96 -25.12
N THR A 45 31.79 16.15 -24.18
CA THR A 45 33.24 16.34 -24.42
C THR A 45 34.00 16.33 -23.11
N GLU A 46 34.11 15.16 -22.47
CA GLU A 46 35.32 14.79 -21.73
C GLU A 46 35.55 13.27 -21.94
N PRO A 47 36.75 12.84 -22.37
CA PRO A 47 37.04 11.42 -22.44
C PRO A 47 37.07 10.85 -21.02
N ALA A 48 36.14 9.94 -20.73
CA ALA A 48 36.07 9.23 -19.46
C ALA A 48 37.45 8.62 -19.14
N LYS A 49 37.97 8.92 -17.94
CA LYS A 49 39.20 8.29 -17.42
C LYS A 49 39.08 6.76 -17.59
N PRO A 50 40.12 6.07 -18.09
CA PRO A 50 40.08 4.62 -18.19
C PRO A 50 39.93 4.05 -16.78
N MET A 51 38.77 3.46 -16.49
CA MET A 51 38.51 2.79 -15.22
C MET A 51 39.59 1.73 -14.99
N THR A 52 40.16 1.74 -13.79
CA THR A 52 41.20 0.79 -13.41
C THR A 52 40.59 -0.60 -13.25
N LEU A 53 41.44 -1.64 -13.37
CA LEU A 53 41.00 -3.03 -13.29
C LEU A 53 40.41 -3.36 -11.91
N ASP A 54 40.92 -2.71 -10.87
CA ASP A 54 40.44 -2.81 -9.49
C ASP A 54 39.02 -2.22 -9.35
N GLU A 55 38.73 -1.09 -10.01
CA GLU A 55 37.39 -0.48 -10.07
C GLU A 55 36.35 -1.38 -10.75
N LYS A 56 36.76 -2.13 -11.78
CA LYS A 56 35.89 -3.11 -12.45
C LYS A 56 35.64 -4.34 -11.59
N ILE A 57 36.64 -4.78 -10.81
CA ILE A 57 36.51 -5.91 -9.89
C ILE A 57 35.60 -5.53 -8.72
N ALA A 58 35.73 -4.33 -8.15
CA ALA A 58 34.87 -3.84 -7.07
C ALA A 58 33.39 -3.77 -7.49
N ARG A 59 33.09 -3.29 -8.71
CA ARG A 59 31.73 -3.29 -9.25
C ARG A 59 31.16 -4.67 -9.52
N LYS A 60 32.01 -5.65 -9.85
CA LYS A 60 31.59 -7.02 -10.14
C LYS A 60 31.35 -7.84 -8.87
N ASN A 61 32.07 -7.54 -7.80
CA ASN A 61 31.99 -8.28 -6.53
C ASN A 61 31.08 -7.64 -5.47
N GLY A 62 30.39 -6.54 -5.80
CA GLY A 62 29.25 -6.06 -5.01
C GLY A 62 29.61 -5.65 -3.58
N ASP A 63 30.76 -5.02 -3.36
CA ASP A 63 31.08 -4.47 -2.06
C ASP A 63 30.37 -3.12 -1.88
N LYS A 64 29.18 -3.19 -1.27
CA LYS A 64 28.45 -2.02 -0.78
C LYS A 64 29.07 -1.57 0.53
N THR A 65 30.18 -0.86 0.46
CA THR A 65 30.61 0.02 1.57
C THR A 65 30.20 1.45 1.22
N SER A 66 28.91 1.72 1.41
CA SER A 66 28.43 3.05 1.75
C SER A 66 27.61 2.89 3.02
N GLU A 67 28.24 3.23 4.14
CA GLU A 67 27.56 3.55 5.38
C GLU A 67 26.47 4.62 5.09
N GLU A 68 25.32 4.52 5.78
CA GLU A 68 24.09 5.30 5.59
C GLU A 68 23.02 4.72 4.64
N ASP A 69 22.81 3.41 4.63
CA ASP A 69 21.49 2.85 4.32
C ASP A 69 20.73 2.68 5.66
N LYS A 70 19.85 3.63 5.99
CA LYS A 70 18.72 3.32 6.87
C LYS A 70 17.94 2.22 6.17
N GLU A 71 18.12 0.97 6.60
CA GLU A 71 17.34 -0.15 6.09
C GLU A 71 15.86 0.13 6.38
N ASP A 72 15.17 0.66 5.37
CA ASP A 72 13.72 0.54 5.29
C ASP A 72 13.41 -0.95 5.52
N PRO A 73 12.54 -1.30 6.48
CA PRO A 73 12.31 -2.69 6.83
C PRO A 73 11.88 -3.44 5.56
N VAL A 74 12.70 -4.41 5.14
CA VAL A 74 12.50 -5.17 3.91
C VAL A 74 11.07 -5.72 3.91
N ALA A 75 10.19 -5.08 3.15
CA ALA A 75 8.78 -5.41 3.11
C ALA A 75 8.64 -6.86 2.59
N LYS A 76 8.32 -7.79 3.50
CA LYS A 76 8.13 -9.19 3.14
C LYS A 76 6.89 -9.29 2.27
N ARG A 77 7.05 -9.78 1.04
CA ARG A 77 5.95 -9.92 0.09
C ARG A 77 5.25 -11.27 0.27
N VAL A 78 3.93 -11.25 0.44
CA VAL A 78 3.08 -12.42 0.61
C VAL A 78 2.15 -12.53 -0.59
N SER A 79 2.20 -13.63 -1.31
CA SER A 79 1.27 -13.94 -2.40
C SER A 79 0.00 -14.57 -1.85
N VAL A 80 -1.17 -14.10 -2.27
CA VAL A 80 -2.45 -14.71 -1.88
C VAL A 80 -3.44 -14.72 -3.04
N SER A 81 -4.26 -15.77 -3.11
CA SER A 81 -5.30 -15.95 -4.12
C SER A 81 -6.67 -15.57 -3.57
N ILE A 82 -7.44 -14.77 -4.32
CA ILE A 82 -8.83 -14.42 -4.02
C ILE A 82 -9.62 -14.59 -5.32
N GLY A 83 -10.61 -15.48 -5.33
CA GLY A 83 -11.26 -15.95 -6.54
C GLY A 83 -10.25 -16.56 -7.52
N ASP A 84 -10.28 -16.11 -8.77
CA ASP A 84 -9.36 -16.57 -9.82
C ASP A 84 -8.08 -15.72 -9.92
N ASN A 85 -7.93 -14.70 -9.06
CA ASN A 85 -6.83 -13.73 -9.14
C ASN A 85 -5.81 -13.95 -8.02
N THR A 86 -4.53 -13.79 -8.35
CA THR A 86 -3.43 -13.80 -7.37
C THR A 86 -2.92 -12.39 -7.13
N TYR A 87 -2.86 -12.00 -5.87
CA TYR A 87 -2.41 -10.70 -5.39
C TYR A 87 -1.12 -10.84 -4.59
N LEU A 88 -0.34 -9.77 -4.56
CA LEU A 88 0.97 -9.74 -3.92
C LEU A 88 0.98 -8.58 -2.92
N LEU A 89 0.93 -8.91 -1.63
CA LEU A 89 0.73 -7.97 -0.53
C LEU A 89 2.03 -7.79 0.26
N GLY A 90 2.32 -6.56 0.70
CA GLY A 90 3.43 -6.28 1.60
C GLY A 90 3.04 -6.54 3.05
N ALA A 91 3.79 -7.40 3.75
CA ALA A 91 3.76 -7.54 5.19
C ALA A 91 4.68 -6.48 5.81
N ASN A 92 4.07 -5.43 6.34
CA ASN A 92 4.76 -4.40 7.14
C ASN A 92 4.66 -4.78 8.63
N GLY A 93 5.43 -4.12 9.50
CA GLY A 93 5.54 -4.47 10.93
C GLY A 93 4.22 -4.67 11.69
N ASP A 94 3.15 -3.98 11.32
CA ASP A 94 1.83 -4.07 11.96
C ASP A 94 0.98 -5.27 11.50
N VAL A 95 1.34 -5.92 10.39
CA VAL A 95 0.55 -6.99 9.77
C VAL A 95 1.41 -8.22 9.52
N SER A 96 1.24 -9.23 10.38
CA SER A 96 1.90 -10.52 10.19
C SER A 96 1.40 -11.23 8.92
N GLU A 97 2.27 -12.01 8.29
CA GLU A 97 1.90 -12.85 7.14
C GLU A 97 0.71 -13.77 7.44
N ALA A 98 0.67 -14.34 8.64
CA ALA A 98 -0.45 -15.18 9.08
C ALA A 98 -1.78 -14.43 9.08
N ARG A 99 -1.78 -13.15 9.49
CA ARG A 99 -2.97 -12.29 9.42
C ARG A 99 -3.40 -12.03 7.99
N ILE A 100 -2.45 -11.74 7.09
CA ILE A 100 -2.74 -11.53 5.66
C ILE A 100 -3.40 -12.75 5.04
N ARG A 101 -2.86 -13.95 5.28
CA ARG A 101 -3.44 -15.20 4.77
C ARG A 101 -4.86 -15.45 5.30
N LYS A 102 -5.11 -15.18 6.59
CA LYS A 102 -6.46 -15.29 7.19
C LYS A 102 -7.45 -14.32 6.57
N VAL A 103 -7.05 -13.05 6.40
CA VAL A 103 -7.89 -12.01 5.79
C VAL A 103 -8.23 -12.39 4.35
N ALA A 104 -7.26 -12.87 3.58
CA ALA A 104 -7.49 -13.27 2.21
C ALA A 104 -8.36 -14.53 2.09
N ALA A 105 -8.21 -15.50 2.98
CA ALA A 105 -9.10 -16.68 3.03
C ALA A 105 -10.55 -16.27 3.30
N LEU A 106 -10.76 -15.34 4.24
CA LEU A 106 -12.08 -14.78 4.54
C LEU A 106 -12.64 -14.01 3.34
N ALA A 107 -11.82 -13.19 2.68
CA ALA A 107 -12.22 -12.46 1.48
C ALA A 107 -12.62 -13.42 0.33
N ASP A 108 -11.88 -14.51 0.15
CA ASP A 108 -12.18 -15.55 -0.86
C ASP A 108 -13.49 -16.28 -0.56
N GLU A 109 -13.77 -16.58 0.72
CA GLU A 109 -15.04 -17.18 1.15
C GLU A 109 -16.23 -16.28 0.84
N ILE A 110 -16.17 -15.00 1.24
CA ILE A 110 -17.23 -14.02 0.96
C ILE A 110 -17.39 -13.83 -0.56
N TYR A 111 -16.29 -13.79 -1.31
CA TYR A 111 -16.33 -13.65 -2.75
C TYR A 111 -17.04 -14.84 -3.41
N LYS A 112 -16.74 -16.07 -2.99
CA LYS A 112 -17.39 -17.29 -3.47
C LYS A 112 -18.88 -17.31 -3.15
N GLU A 113 -19.26 -17.01 -1.91
CA GLU A 113 -20.67 -16.91 -1.49
C GLU A 113 -21.43 -15.87 -2.33
N THR A 114 -20.83 -14.69 -2.54
CA THR A 114 -21.42 -13.63 -3.36
C THR A 114 -21.56 -14.06 -4.82
N LYS A 115 -20.59 -14.81 -5.35
CA LYS A 115 -20.58 -15.31 -6.73
C LYS A 115 -21.61 -16.41 -6.94
N GLU A 116 -21.78 -17.30 -5.97
CA GLU A 116 -22.80 -18.35 -5.98
C GLU A 116 -24.22 -17.76 -5.96
N ASN A 117 -24.44 -16.73 -5.14
CA ASN A 117 -25.71 -16.01 -5.09
C ASN A 117 -25.97 -15.18 -6.37
N ASN A 118 -24.93 -14.83 -7.12
CA ASN A 118 -25.01 -13.96 -8.30
C ASN A 118 -24.15 -14.48 -9.48
N PRO A 119 -24.50 -15.61 -10.11
CA PRO A 119 -23.62 -16.30 -11.06
C PRO A 119 -23.34 -15.49 -12.33
N TYR A 120 -24.34 -14.73 -12.82
CA TYR A 120 -24.25 -13.97 -14.07
C TYR A 120 -23.55 -12.61 -13.95
N ILE A 121 -23.15 -12.22 -12.75
CA ILE A 121 -22.49 -10.93 -12.52
C ILE A 121 -20.99 -11.05 -12.87
N ALA A 122 -20.46 -10.02 -13.53
CA ALA A 122 -19.04 -9.92 -13.86
C ALA A 122 -18.17 -9.88 -12.60
N THR A 123 -16.97 -10.46 -12.65
CA THR A 123 -16.05 -10.60 -11.50
C THR A 123 -15.78 -9.28 -10.77
N ASN A 124 -15.58 -8.18 -11.51
CA ASN A 124 -15.39 -6.85 -10.91
C ASN A 124 -16.60 -6.38 -10.09
N LYS A 125 -17.82 -6.64 -10.58
CA LYS A 125 -19.05 -6.29 -9.87
C LYS A 125 -19.27 -7.20 -8.66
N THR A 126 -18.96 -8.49 -8.79
CA THR A 126 -18.98 -9.44 -7.66
C THR A 126 -17.99 -9.02 -6.57
N ALA A 127 -16.78 -8.56 -6.94
CA ALA A 127 -15.79 -8.07 -5.98
C ALA A 127 -16.31 -6.85 -5.19
N ILE A 128 -16.96 -5.89 -5.87
CA ILE A 128 -17.58 -4.74 -5.21
C ILE A 128 -18.72 -5.17 -4.28
N LEU A 129 -19.58 -6.11 -4.71
CA LEU A 129 -20.64 -6.65 -3.86
C LEU A 129 -20.08 -7.36 -2.62
N SER A 130 -19.03 -8.17 -2.79
CA SER A 130 -18.36 -8.84 -1.66
C SER A 130 -17.70 -7.85 -0.70
N LEU A 131 -17.23 -6.70 -1.19
CA LEU A 131 -16.71 -5.63 -0.36
C LEU A 131 -17.84 -4.96 0.46
N ILE A 132 -18.99 -4.70 -0.16
CA ILE A 132 -20.15 -4.14 0.53
C ILE A 132 -20.62 -5.09 1.64
N GLU A 133 -20.73 -6.38 1.33
CA GLU A 133 -21.07 -7.43 2.29
C GLU A 133 -20.07 -7.48 3.47
N CYS A 134 -18.77 -7.37 3.17
CA CYS A 134 -17.74 -7.34 4.21
C CYS A 134 -17.87 -6.11 5.11
N CYS A 135 -18.15 -4.93 4.54
CA CYS A 135 -18.41 -3.71 5.30
C CYS A 135 -19.64 -3.84 6.20
N ASP A 136 -20.72 -4.45 5.70
CA ASP A 136 -21.94 -4.67 6.48
C ASP A 136 -21.70 -5.64 7.65
N ARG A 137 -21.02 -6.76 7.41
CA ARG A 137 -20.58 -7.69 8.46
C ARG A 137 -19.69 -7.02 9.52
N TYR A 138 -18.82 -6.11 9.09
CA TYR A 138 -17.98 -5.35 10.02
C TYR A 138 -18.79 -4.38 10.89
N LEU A 139 -19.76 -3.68 10.30
CA LEU A 139 -20.63 -2.76 11.04
C LEU A 139 -21.49 -3.52 12.06
N THR A 140 -22.14 -4.61 11.65
CA THR A 140 -22.93 -5.45 12.56
C THR A 140 -22.10 -6.03 13.70
N LEU A 141 -20.88 -6.51 13.42
CA LEU A 141 -19.95 -6.97 14.48
C LEU A 141 -19.56 -5.84 15.44
N LYS A 142 -19.35 -4.62 14.92
CA LYS A 142 -19.02 -3.46 15.75
C LYS A 142 -20.17 -3.08 16.68
N ASP A 143 -21.40 -3.15 16.19
CA ASP A 143 -22.60 -2.88 16.96
C ASP A 143 -22.78 -3.93 18.06
N GLN A 144 -22.67 -5.22 17.74
CA GLN A 144 -22.69 -6.32 18.72
C GLN A 144 -21.60 -6.17 19.79
N LEU A 145 -20.40 -5.75 19.41
CA LEU A 145 -19.32 -5.50 20.36
C LEU A 145 -19.66 -4.32 21.28
N SER A 146 -20.33 -3.29 20.75
CA SER A 146 -20.79 -2.16 21.55
C SER A 146 -21.87 -2.57 22.56
N ASP A 147 -22.82 -3.41 22.15
CA ASP A 147 -23.88 -3.95 23.02
C ASP A 147 -23.30 -4.86 24.11
N MET A 148 -22.39 -5.77 23.76
CA MET A 148 -21.72 -6.63 24.74
C MET A 148 -20.89 -5.82 25.76
N ARG A 149 -20.30 -4.70 25.33
CA ARG A 149 -19.55 -3.80 26.23
C ARG A 149 -20.47 -3.08 27.20
N THR A 150 -21.64 -2.61 26.74
CA THR A 150 -22.60 -1.94 27.62
C THR A 150 -23.22 -2.92 28.61
N GLU A 151 -23.54 -4.15 28.18
CA GLU A 151 -23.98 -5.22 29.07
C GLU A 151 -22.92 -5.57 30.13
N LEU A 152 -21.66 -5.77 29.74
CA LEU A 152 -20.57 -6.02 30.70
C LEU A 152 -20.38 -4.86 31.69
N MET A 153 -20.53 -3.62 31.23
CA MET A 153 -20.47 -2.45 32.11
C MET A 153 -21.63 -2.44 33.12
N TYR A 154 -22.85 -2.75 32.66
CA TYR A 154 -24.02 -2.87 33.50
C TYR A 154 -23.85 -3.95 34.58
N TYR A 155 -23.39 -5.15 34.22
CA TYR A 155 -23.15 -6.23 35.19
C TYR A 155 -22.05 -5.87 36.19
N LYS A 156 -20.94 -5.28 35.76
CA LYS A 156 -19.88 -4.81 36.67
C LYS A 156 -20.38 -3.79 37.68
N GLN A 157 -21.21 -2.84 37.23
CA GLN A 157 -21.79 -1.83 38.13
C GLN A 157 -22.79 -2.47 39.11
N LYS A 158 -23.59 -3.42 38.65
CA LYS A 158 -24.52 -4.17 39.49
C LYS A 158 -23.79 -5.00 40.54
N ASP A 159 -22.68 -5.64 40.18
CA ASP A 159 -21.86 -6.41 41.10
C ASP A 159 -21.23 -5.52 42.17
N GLN A 160 -20.67 -4.36 41.79
CA GLN A 160 -20.17 -3.36 42.74
C GLN A 160 -21.26 -2.87 43.71
N TYR A 161 -22.46 -2.57 43.19
CA TYR A 161 -23.59 -2.16 44.04
C TYR A 161 -24.03 -3.28 45.01
N ASN A 162 -24.01 -4.54 44.57
CA ASN A 162 -24.32 -5.67 45.43
C ASN A 162 -23.23 -5.91 46.50
N GLU A 163 -21.96 -5.74 46.15
CA GLU A 163 -20.85 -5.77 47.11
C GLU A 163 -20.98 -4.65 48.15
N GLU A 164 -21.32 -3.43 47.74
CA GLU A 164 -21.57 -2.31 48.66
C GLU A 164 -22.76 -2.57 49.59
N LYS A 165 -23.84 -3.17 49.08
CA LYS A 165 -25.00 -3.54 49.90
C LYS A 165 -24.75 -4.68 50.87
N THR A 166 -23.81 -5.57 50.54
CA THR A 166 -23.48 -6.74 51.38
C THR A 166 -22.36 -6.43 52.36
N ARG A 167 -21.70 -5.27 52.28
CA ARG A 167 -20.83 -4.78 53.36
C ARG A 167 -21.68 -4.52 54.60
N PRO A 168 -21.46 -5.25 55.70
CA PRO A 168 -22.14 -4.94 56.95
C PRO A 168 -21.77 -3.51 57.36
N GLU A 169 -22.73 -2.76 57.92
CA GLU A 169 -22.41 -1.45 58.46
C GLU A 169 -21.25 -1.57 59.45
N PRO A 170 -20.23 -0.70 59.38
CA PRO A 170 -19.08 -0.79 60.25
C PRO A 170 -19.56 -0.73 61.69
N THR A 171 -19.11 -1.69 62.48
CA THR A 171 -19.52 -1.81 63.87
C THR A 171 -19.14 -0.53 64.63
N PRO A 172 -19.87 -0.16 65.69
CA PRO A 172 -19.55 1.06 66.46
C PRO A 172 -18.09 1.14 66.93
N MET A 173 -17.45 -0.01 67.16
CA MET A 173 -16.04 -0.13 67.55
C MET A 173 -15.06 0.21 66.40
N GLU A 174 -15.39 -0.15 65.15
CA GLU A 174 -14.57 0.23 63.98
C GLU A 174 -14.65 1.74 63.71
N LYS A 175 -15.83 2.35 63.88
CA LYS A 175 -16.02 3.81 63.76
C LYS A 175 -15.18 4.59 64.79
N LEU A 176 -15.04 4.06 66.00
CA LEU A 176 -14.17 4.62 67.05
C LEU A 176 -12.68 4.52 66.70
N SER A 177 -12.25 3.44 66.04
CA SER A 177 -10.85 3.30 65.60
C SER A 177 -10.49 4.23 64.44
N MET A 178 -11.41 4.48 63.50
CA MET A 178 -11.17 5.37 62.35
C MET A 178 -11.18 6.86 62.72
N GLY A 179 -11.80 7.22 63.85
CA GLY A 179 -11.78 8.60 64.38
C GLY A 179 -10.56 8.92 65.25
N ALA A 180 -9.81 7.91 65.71
CA ALA A 180 -8.71 8.10 66.66
C ALA A 180 -7.39 8.57 66.00
N ASP A 181 -7.23 8.40 64.70
CA ASP A 181 -6.01 8.80 63.96
C ASP A 181 -6.06 10.26 63.44
N GLY A 182 -7.15 10.99 63.69
CA GLY A 182 -7.38 12.36 63.17
C GLY A 182 -6.93 13.51 64.08
N ASP A 183 -6.70 13.27 65.37
CA ASP A 183 -6.52 14.33 66.39
C ASP A 183 -5.09 14.38 66.99
N ILE A 184 -4.07 13.99 66.22
CA ILE A 184 -2.65 14.16 66.60
C ILE A 184 -1.97 15.10 65.59
N ASN A 185 -2.38 16.36 65.56
CA ASN A 185 -1.62 17.49 65.03
C ASN A 185 -2.28 18.79 65.50
N ASP A 186 -2.04 19.17 66.75
CA ASP A 186 -2.08 20.55 67.24
C ASP A 186 -0.99 20.74 68.31
#